data_AF-A0A1R2AKQ2-F1
#
_entry.id   AF-A0A1R2AKQ2-F1
#
_cell.length_a   1.000
_cell.length_b   1.000
_cell.length_c   1.000
_cell.angle_alpha   90.00
_cell.angle_beta   90.00
_cell.angle_gamma   90.00
#
_symmetry.space_group_name_H-M   'P 1'
#
loop_
_entity.id
_entity.type
_entity.pdbx_description
1 polymer ?
#
loop_
_entity_poly.entity_id
_entity_poly.type
_entity_poly.pdbx_seq_one_letter_code
_entity_poly.pdbx_strand_id
1 'polypeptide(L)'
;MAPEVFAGNYDRKCDIWSLGVCFYAMLVGYQPFQGKNVNEIIKKVNAGKLPKHPTWKKMNKDMKKIIKSMIRKENERLTAEEILDSKSTQKLSKDMYEFIFMKTLKALKTPKPSEEFIIKVQFANKGKP
;
A
#
# COMPACT_ATOMS: atom_id res chain seq x y z
N MET A 1 1.61 9.62 -9.43
CA MET A 1 2.69 10.09 -10.33
C MET A 1 3.95 10.32 -9.51
N ALA A 2 5.11 10.11 -10.12
CA ALA A 2 6.40 10.40 -9.50
C ALA A 2 6.62 11.94 -9.44
N PRO A 3 7.41 12.44 -8.48
CA PRO A 3 7.74 13.86 -8.36
C PRO A 3 8.24 14.51 -9.66
N GLU A 4 9.16 13.83 -10.34
CA GLU A 4 9.86 14.32 -11.54
C GLU A 4 8.96 14.44 -12.78
N VAL A 5 7.89 13.65 -12.85
CA VAL A 5 6.90 13.70 -13.92
C VAL A 5 6.18 15.06 -13.95
N PHE A 6 5.96 15.66 -12.77
CA PHE A 6 5.38 17.01 -12.69
C PHE A 6 6.31 18.10 -13.24
N ALA A 7 7.61 17.81 -13.32
CA ALA A 7 8.61 18.69 -13.92
C ALA A 7 8.86 18.40 -15.42
N GLY A 8 8.10 17.46 -16.02
CA GLY A 8 8.21 17.09 -17.42
C GLY A 8 9.35 16.12 -17.74
N ASN A 9 10.07 15.62 -16.73
CA ASN A 9 11.13 14.63 -16.93
C ASN A 9 10.54 13.21 -16.77
N TYR A 10 10.42 12.50 -17.89
CA TYR A 10 9.88 11.15 -17.93
C TYR A 10 11.01 10.15 -18.17
N ASP A 11 11.25 9.28 -17.19
CA ASP A 11 12.25 8.23 -17.27
C ASP A 11 11.65 6.86 -16.87
N ARG A 12 12.43 5.78 -17.02
CA ARG A 12 11.99 4.43 -16.62
C ARG A 12 11.84 4.27 -15.11
N LYS A 13 12.51 5.10 -14.29
CA LYS A 13 12.36 5.07 -12.83
C LYS A 13 11.01 5.61 -12.39
N CYS A 14 10.31 6.43 -13.18
CA CYS A 14 8.97 6.90 -12.84
C CYS A 14 7.95 5.74 -12.74
N ASP A 15 8.14 4.68 -13.53
CA ASP A 15 7.35 3.44 -13.44
C ASP A 15 7.62 2.70 -12.13
N ILE A 16 8.88 2.69 -11.68
CA ILE A 16 9.27 2.09 -10.40
C ILE A 16 8.60 2.81 -9.23
N TRP A 17 8.51 4.14 -9.29
CA TRP A 17 7.76 4.90 -8.28
C TRP A 17 6.28 4.51 -8.26
N SER A 18 5.66 4.48 -9.44
CA SER A 18 4.24 4.13 -9.58
C SER A 18 3.98 2.71 -9.09
N LEU A 19 4.88 1.77 -9.38
CA LEU A 19 4.84 0.40 -8.87
C LEU A 19 4.92 0.37 -7.34
N GLY A 20 5.84 1.14 -6.73
CA GLY A 20 5.93 1.25 -5.28
C GLY A 20 4.64 1.78 -4.64
N VAL A 21 4.01 2.78 -5.26
CA VAL A 21 2.71 3.32 -4.82
C VAL A 21 1.62 2.26 -4.91
N CYS A 22 1.56 1.50 -6.02
CA CYS A 22 0.63 0.38 -6.18
C CYS A 22 0.85 -0.72 -5.13
N PHE A 23 2.10 -1.11 -4.88
CA PHE A 23 2.46 -2.12 -3.89
C PHE A 23 2.05 -1.68 -2.48
N TYR A 24 2.32 -0.44 -2.10
CA TYR A 24 1.85 0.12 -0.84
C TYR A 24 0.31 0.04 -0.75
N ALA A 25 -0.39 0.47 -1.80
CA ALA A 25 -1.85 0.49 -1.83
C ALA A 25 -2.46 -0.90 -1.70
N MET A 26 -1.93 -1.91 -2.39
CA MET A 26 -2.40 -3.30 -2.28
C MET A 26 -2.21 -3.85 -0.87
N LEU A 27 -1.03 -3.64 -0.28
CA LEU A 27 -0.71 -4.20 1.03
C LEU A 27 -1.41 -3.46 2.17
N VAL A 28 -1.46 -2.13 2.13
CA VAL A 28 -2.06 -1.31 3.18
C VAL A 28 -3.57 -1.19 2.99
N GLY A 29 -4.08 -1.21 1.77
CA GLY A 29 -5.49 -1.00 1.41
C GLY A 29 -5.87 0.47 1.24
N TYR A 30 -4.88 1.38 1.29
CA TYR A 30 -5.06 2.82 1.19
C TYR A 30 -3.91 3.42 0.39
N GLN A 31 -4.18 4.50 -0.33
CA GLN A 31 -3.15 5.23 -1.05
C GLN A 31 -2.15 5.89 -0.08
N PRO A 32 -0.84 5.90 -0.39
CA PRO A 32 0.17 6.49 0.48
C PRO A 32 0.11 8.02 0.53
N PHE A 33 -0.34 8.68 -0.54
CA PHE A 33 -0.38 10.13 -0.63
C PHE A 33 -1.79 10.58 -0.98
N GLN A 34 -2.47 11.23 -0.04
CA GLN A 34 -3.81 11.78 -0.18
C GLN A 34 -3.83 13.23 0.32
N GLY A 35 -4.70 14.07 -0.22
CA GLY A 35 -4.83 15.48 0.16
C GLY A 35 -6.16 16.04 -0.32
N LYS A 36 -6.57 17.19 0.23
CA LYS A 36 -7.83 17.85 -0.16
C LYS A 36 -7.75 18.50 -1.53
N ASN A 37 -6.54 18.80 -2.00
CA ASN A 37 -6.26 19.43 -3.28
C ASN A 37 -4.95 18.88 -3.86
N VAL A 38 -4.72 19.16 -5.14
CA VAL A 38 -3.55 18.69 -5.89
C VAL A 38 -2.23 19.17 -5.25
N ASN A 39 -2.17 20.41 -4.78
CA ASN A 39 -0.97 20.97 -4.16
C ASN A 39 -0.55 20.23 -2.89
N GLU A 40 -1.49 19.83 -2.04
CA GLU A 40 -1.22 18.99 -0.87
C GLU A 40 -0.66 17.61 -1.25
N ILE A 41 -1.21 17.01 -2.31
CA ILE A 41 -0.76 15.71 -2.81
C ILE A 41 0.66 15.83 -3.33
N ILE A 42 0.95 16.83 -4.17
CA ILE A 42 2.29 17.09 -4.71
C ILE A 42 3.29 17.32 -3.58
N LYS A 43 2.96 18.13 -2.55
CA LYS A 43 3.83 18.33 -1.37
C LYS A 43 4.18 17.01 -0.68
N LYS A 44 3.21 16.10 -0.52
CA LYS A 44 3.42 14.78 0.12
C LYS A 44 4.23 13.84 -0.76
N VAL A 45 3.96 13.83 -2.07
CA VAL A 45 4.71 13.07 -3.08
C VAL A 45 6.17 13.51 -3.10
N ASN A 46 6.44 14.81 -3.15
CA ASN A 46 7.79 15.38 -3.13
C ASN A 46 8.53 15.07 -1.81
N ALA A 47 7.82 15.03 -0.69
CA ALA A 47 8.41 14.64 0.59
C ALA A 47 8.81 13.14 0.63
N GLY A 48 8.17 12.28 -0.17
CA GLY A 48 8.44 10.84 -0.24
C GLY A 48 8.21 10.08 1.08
N LYS A 49 7.55 10.71 2.07
CA LYS A 49 7.35 10.12 3.40
C LYS A 49 6.10 9.25 3.41
N LEU A 50 6.30 7.93 3.44
CA LEU A 50 5.22 6.96 3.55
C LEU A 50 4.48 7.05 4.89
N PRO A 51 3.13 7.03 4.90
CA PRO A 51 2.34 7.06 6.13
C PRO A 51 2.61 5.84 7.02
N LYS A 52 2.58 6.04 8.33
CA LYS A 52 2.74 4.96 9.32
C LYS A 52 1.41 4.28 9.68
N HIS A 53 0.66 3.83 8.67
CA HIS A 53 -0.60 3.10 8.87
C HIS A 53 -0.38 1.84 9.75
N PRO A 54 -1.34 1.39 10.58
CA PRO A 54 -1.18 0.18 11.40
C PRO A 54 -0.72 -1.05 10.61
N THR A 55 -1.30 -1.28 9.43
CA THR A 55 -0.88 -2.34 8.49
C THR A 55 0.58 -2.18 8.05
N TRP A 56 0.98 -0.96 7.71
CA TRP A 56 2.37 -0.65 7.39
C TRP A 56 3.29 -0.96 8.58
N LYS A 57 2.89 -0.63 9.81
CA LYS A 57 3.70 -0.95 11.01
C LYS A 57 3.90 -2.45 11.20
N LYS A 58 2.87 -3.28 10.97
CA LYS A 58 2.89 -4.75 11.12
C LYS A 58 3.61 -5.50 10.00
N MET A 59 3.84 -4.85 8.87
CA MET A 59 4.55 -5.45 7.72
C MET A 59 6.01 -5.79 8.07
N ASN A 60 6.53 -6.87 7.47
CA ASN A 60 7.91 -7.29 7.69
C ASN A 60 8.92 -6.25 7.16
N LYS A 61 10.19 -6.36 7.61
CA LYS A 61 11.23 -5.36 7.27
C LYS A 61 11.61 -5.40 5.79
N ASP A 62 11.61 -6.58 5.17
CA ASP A 62 12.02 -6.75 3.76
C ASP A 62 11.03 -6.10 2.79
N MET A 63 9.72 -6.32 2.97
CA MET A 63 8.67 -5.64 2.19
C MET A 63 8.77 -4.13 2.32
N LYS A 64 8.91 -3.62 3.55
CA LYS A 64 9.11 -2.19 3.80
C LYS A 64 10.34 -1.67 3.07
N LYS A 65 11.43 -2.43 3.06
CA LYS A 65 12.69 -2.04 2.43
C LYS A 65 12.51 -1.88 0.91
N ILE A 66 11.85 -2.83 0.27
CA ILE A 66 11.59 -2.80 -1.18
C ILE A 66 10.65 -1.65 -1.57
N ILE A 67 9.54 -1.48 -0.86
CA ILE A 67 8.61 -0.37 -1.16
C ILE A 67 9.30 0.98 -0.94
N LYS A 68 10.13 1.08 0.11
CA LYS A 68 10.94 2.28 0.35
C LYS A 68 12.08 2.46 -0.64
N SER A 69 12.55 1.45 -1.38
CA SER A 69 13.54 1.67 -2.44
C SER A 69 12.89 2.15 -3.73
N MET A 70 11.61 1.84 -3.93
CA MET A 70 10.80 2.33 -5.04
C MET A 70 10.31 3.77 -4.83
N ILE A 71 9.96 4.15 -3.60
CA ILE A 71 9.41 5.47 -3.27
C ILE A 71 10.51 6.36 -2.66
N ARG A 72 11.42 6.82 -3.53
CA ARG A 72 12.49 7.79 -3.21
C ARG A 72 12.65 8.82 -4.33
N LYS A 73 13.47 9.83 -4.07
CA LYS A 73 13.98 10.74 -5.12
C LYS A 73 14.56 9.92 -6.28
N GLU A 74 14.37 10.40 -7.49
CA GLU A 74 14.75 9.71 -8.74
C GLU A 74 16.20 9.19 -8.75
N ASN A 75 17.14 10.01 -8.27
CA ASN A 75 18.57 9.67 -8.19
C ASN A 75 18.89 8.58 -7.16
N GLU A 76 18.09 8.44 -6.10
CA GLU A 76 18.23 7.43 -5.05
C GLU A 76 17.35 6.19 -5.29
N ARG A 77 16.49 6.24 -6.31
CA ARG A 77 15.55 5.18 -6.63
C ARG A 77 16.25 4.07 -7.40
N LEU A 78 16.04 2.84 -6.95
CA LEU A 78 16.56 1.67 -7.64
C LEU A 78 15.84 1.44 -8.97
N THR A 79 16.56 0.85 -9.90
CA THR A 79 16.03 0.33 -11.17
C THR A 79 15.28 -0.99 -10.95
N ALA A 80 14.54 -1.44 -11.97
CA ALA A 80 13.87 -2.74 -11.95
C ALA A 80 14.86 -3.90 -11.69
N GLU A 81 16.00 -3.87 -12.39
CA GLU A 81 17.05 -4.89 -12.31
C GLU A 81 17.62 -4.97 -10.88
N GLU A 82 18.02 -3.84 -10.30
CA GLU A 82 18.53 -3.79 -8.92
C GLU A 82 17.50 -4.26 -7.90
N ILE A 83 16.21 -4.00 -8.13
CA ILE A 83 15.14 -4.47 -7.26
C ILE A 83 15.01 -6.00 -7.36
N LEU A 84 14.98 -6.54 -8.58
CA LEU A 84 14.85 -7.98 -8.85
C LEU A 84 16.03 -8.78 -8.27
N ASP A 85 17.25 -8.25 -8.40
CA ASP A 85 18.48 -8.90 -7.91
C ASP A 85 18.66 -8.77 -6.39
N SER A 86 17.86 -7.94 -5.72
CA SER A 86 17.97 -7.78 -4.28
C SER A 86 17.54 -9.05 -3.54
N LYS A 87 18.35 -9.47 -2.56
CA LYS A 87 18.03 -10.61 -1.65
C LYS A 87 16.65 -10.48 -1.00
N SER A 88 16.20 -9.24 -0.76
CA SER A 88 14.88 -8.96 -0.20
C SER A 88 13.75 -9.34 -1.17
N THR A 89 13.92 -9.16 -2.48
CA THR A 89 12.90 -9.51 -3.49
C THR A 89 12.77 -11.01 -3.71
N GLN A 90 13.88 -11.75 -3.67
CA GLN A 90 13.87 -13.21 -3.81
C GLN A 90 13.07 -13.91 -2.69
N LYS A 91 13.08 -13.34 -1.48
CA LYS A 91 12.29 -13.82 -0.33
C LYS A 91 10.85 -13.30 -0.34
N LEU A 92 10.55 -12.30 -1.16
CA LEU A 92 9.31 -11.52 -1.10
C LEU A 92 8.10 -12.29 -1.59
N SER A 93 8.24 -13.17 -2.59
CA SER A 93 7.09 -13.76 -3.29
C SER A 93 6.14 -14.47 -2.32
N LYS A 94 6.64 -15.44 -1.55
CA LYS A 94 5.82 -16.23 -0.62
C LYS A 94 5.22 -15.38 0.51
N ASP A 95 6.03 -14.54 1.15
CA ASP A 95 5.57 -13.71 2.27
C ASP A 95 4.52 -12.69 1.79
N MET A 96 4.69 -12.14 0.59
CA MET A 96 3.75 -11.16 0.02
C MET A 96 2.43 -11.81 -0.35
N TYR A 97 2.46 -12.99 -0.98
CA TYR A 97 1.24 -13.75 -1.26
C TYR A 97 0.50 -14.09 0.02
N GLU A 98 1.18 -14.63 1.04
CA GLU A 98 0.56 -14.93 2.33
C GLU A 98 -0.04 -13.69 2.99
N PHE A 99 0.69 -12.57 2.99
CA PHE A 99 0.19 -11.34 3.59
C PHE A 99 -1.06 -10.80 2.88
N ILE A 100 -1.06 -10.77 1.55
CA ILE A 100 -2.21 -10.31 0.75
C ILE A 100 -3.38 -11.29 0.92
N PHE A 101 -3.13 -12.59 0.75
CA PHE A 101 -4.14 -13.64 0.85
C PHE A 101 -4.81 -13.65 2.21
N MET A 102 -4.05 -13.63 3.31
CA MET A 102 -4.58 -13.60 4.66
C MET A 102 -5.39 -12.33 4.95
N LYS A 103 -5.00 -11.20 4.36
CA LYS A 103 -5.76 -9.96 4.48
C LYS A 103 -7.08 -10.03 3.70
N THR A 104 -7.06 -10.55 2.47
CA THR A 104 -8.25 -10.78 1.65
C THR A 104 -9.19 -11.77 2.34
N LEU A 105 -8.68 -12.89 2.85
CA LEU A 105 -9.46 -13.85 3.62
C LEU A 105 -10.11 -13.24 4.85
N LYS A 106 -9.40 -12.38 5.59
CA LYS A 106 -9.99 -11.65 6.73
C LYS A 106 -11.11 -10.73 6.27
N ALA A 107 -10.92 -9.96 5.21
CA ALA A 107 -11.94 -9.08 4.65
C ALA A 107 -13.17 -9.83 4.12
N LEU A 108 -12.99 -11.04 3.58
CA LEU A 108 -14.09 -11.91 3.16
C LEU A 108 -14.85 -12.52 4.35
N LYS A 109 -14.17 -12.78 5.46
CA LYS A 109 -14.77 -13.33 6.70
C LYS A 109 -15.43 -12.26 7.56
N THR A 110 -15.11 -10.98 7.39
CA THR A 110 -15.80 -9.90 8.09
C THR A 110 -17.16 -9.65 7.45
N PRO A 111 -18.28 -9.79 8.19
CA PRO A 111 -19.59 -9.49 7.65
C PRO A 111 -19.65 -8.04 7.20
N LYS A 112 -20.31 -7.79 6.07
CA LYS A 112 -20.45 -6.40 5.57
C LYS A 112 -21.27 -5.60 6.59
N PRO A 113 -21.09 -4.26 6.67
CA PRO A 113 -21.86 -3.43 7.59
C PRO A 113 -23.38 -3.63 7.47
N SER A 114 -23.88 -3.87 6.25
CA SER A 114 -25.28 -4.21 5.99
C SER A 114 -25.72 -5.55 6.59
N GLU A 115 -24.84 -6.55 6.56
CA GLU A 115 -25.08 -7.89 7.11
C GLU A 115 -24.96 -7.88 8.64
N GLU A 116 -24.00 -7.12 9.20
CA GLU A 116 -23.92 -6.90 10.66
C GLU A 116 -25.18 -6.26 11.22
N PHE A 117 -25.78 -5.32 10.49
CA PHE A 117 -27.03 -4.68 10.90
C PHE A 117 -28.18 -5.69 10.94
N ILE A 118 -28.32 -6.52 9.89
CA ILE A 118 -29.33 -7.59 9.84
C ILE A 118 -29.12 -8.60 10.98
N ILE A 119 -27.88 -9.02 11.20
CA ILE A 119 -27.51 -9.92 12.29
C ILE A 119 -27.92 -9.30 13.64
N LYS A 120 -27.53 -8.05 13.92
CA LYS A 120 -27.88 -7.37 15.18
C LYS A 120 -29.39 -7.22 15.36
N VAL A 121 -30.14 -6.89 14.31
CA VAL A 121 -31.61 -6.77 14.34
C VAL A 121 -32.28 -8.13 14.59
N GLN A 122 -31.83 -9.20 13.92
CA GLN A 122 -32.36 -10.55 14.13
C GLN A 122 -32.11 -11.07 15.55
N PHE A 123 -30.94 -10.79 16.13
CA PHE A 123 -30.64 -11.19 17.51
C PHE A 123 -31.33 -10.31 18.56
N ALA A 124 -31.52 -9.01 18.29
CA ALA A 124 -32.29 -8.12 19.18
C ALA A 124 -33.78 -8.50 19.28
N ASN A 125 -34.36 -9.04 18.20
CA ASN A 125 -35.76 -9.47 18.17
C ASN A 125 -36.01 -10.86 18.77
N LYS A 126 -34.96 -11.67 18.98
CA LYS A 126 -35.06 -12.98 19.64
C LYS A 126 -35.04 -12.92 21.17
N GLY A 127 -34.88 -11.73 21.76
CA GLY A 127 -34.83 -11.50 23.20
C GLY A 127 -36.05 -10.76 23.79
N LYS A 128 -37.11 -10.54 23.00
CA LYS A 128 -38.37 -10.00 23.53
C LYS A 128 -39.34 -11.16 23.78
N PRO A 129 -39.84 -11.36 25.02
CA PRO A 129 -40.84 -12.38 25.34
C PRO A 129 -42.17 -12.13 24.62
#